data_AF-A0A183J8D6-F1
#
_entry.id   AF-A0A183J8D6-F1
#
_cell.length_a   1.000
_cell.length_b   1.000
_cell.length_c   1.000
_cell.angle_alpha   90.00
_cell.angle_beta   90.00
_cell.angle_gamma   90.00
#
_symmetry.space_group_name_H-M   'P 1'
#
loop_
_entity.id
_entity.type
_entity.pdbx_description
1 polymer ?
#
loop_
_entity_poly.entity_id
_entity_poly.type
_entity_poly.pdbx_seq_one_letter_code
_entity_poly.pdbx_strand_id
1 'polypeptide(L)'
;MSVTLHTDLGEIKMELYCESCSKTCENFLALCASNYYDNCLIHRNIKGFLMQMGDPSGTGKGGTSIWGRKFEDEFREELKV
;
A
#
# COMPACT_ATOMS: atom_id res chain seq x y z
N MET A 1 1.38 8.71 -11.53
CA MET A 1 -0.04 8.27 -11.38
C MET A 1 -0.44 8.46 -9.93
N SER A 2 -1.66 8.85 -9.58
CA SER A 2 -2.02 9.14 -8.18
C SER A 2 -3.25 8.38 -7.68
N VAL A 3 -3.26 8.05 -6.38
CA VAL A 3 -4.37 7.43 -5.66
C VAL A 3 -4.69 8.27 -4.43
N THR A 4 -5.97 8.40 -4.09
CA THR A 4 -6.41 9.03 -2.84
C THR A 4 -6.97 7.96 -1.90
N LEU A 5 -6.44 7.89 -0.68
CA LEU A 5 -7.01 7.10 0.40
C LEU A 5 -7.97 7.98 1.19
N HIS A 6 -9.22 7.55 1.28
CA HIS A 6 -10.21 8.17 2.17
C HIS A 6 -10.15 7.45 3.51
N THR A 7 -9.76 8.18 4.56
CA THR A 7 -9.67 7.65 5.92
C THR A 7 -10.62 8.41 6.85
N ASP A 8 -10.90 7.85 8.02
CA ASP A 8 -11.77 8.49 9.02
C ASP A 8 -11.26 9.87 9.48
N LEU A 9 -9.95 10.10 9.37
CA LEU A 9 -9.29 11.34 9.79
C LEU A 9 -8.97 12.29 8.62
N GLY A 10 -9.42 11.95 7.41
CA GLY A 10 -9.23 12.77 6.21
C GLY A 10 -8.64 12.02 5.03
N GLU A 11 -8.29 12.76 3.99
CA GLU A 11 -7.81 12.21 2.73
C GLU A 11 -6.28 12.24 2.65
N ILE A 12 -5.70 11.15 2.16
CA ILE A 12 -4.27 11.03 1.89
C ILE A 12 -4.09 10.80 0.40
N LYS A 13 -3.61 11.82 -0.31
CA LYS A 13 -3.26 11.69 -1.73
C LYS A 13 -1.82 11.24 -1.89
N MET A 14 -1.61 10.18 -2.64
CA MET A 14 -0.30 9.58 -2.89
C MET A 14 -0.02 9.57 -4.39
N GLU A 15 1.22 9.86 -4.76
CA GLU A 15 1.72 9.67 -6.11
C GLU A 15 2.56 8.38 -6.18
N LEU A 16 2.38 7.63 -7.26
CA LEU A 16 3.00 6.35 -7.52
C LEU A 16 3.98 6.46 -8.69
N TYR A 17 5.18 5.92 -8.47
CA TYR A 17 6.25 5.81 -9.45
C TYR A 17 6.12 4.52 -10.28
N CYS A 18 5.05 4.42 -11.07
CA CYS A 18 4.73 3.21 -11.84
C CYS A 18 5.81 2.82 -12.87
N GLU A 19 6.57 3.78 -13.40
CA GLU A 19 7.67 3.50 -14.33
C GLU A 19 8.85 2.82 -13.64
N SER A 20 9.12 3.23 -12.39
CA SER A 20 10.25 2.73 -11.60
C SER A 20 9.93 1.39 -10.93
N CYS A 21 8.71 1.24 -10.38
CA CYS A 21 8.25 0.08 -9.62
C CYS A 21 6.94 -0.47 -10.20
N SER A 22 7.03 -1.03 -11.41
CA SER A 22 5.89 -1.47 -12.20
C SER A 22 5.02 -2.54 -11.52
N LYS A 23 5.62 -3.62 -11.00
CA LYS A 23 4.87 -4.70 -10.36
C LYS A 23 4.25 -4.25 -9.04
N THR A 24 4.98 -3.45 -8.27
CA THR A 24 4.51 -2.93 -6.99
C THR A 24 3.30 -2.02 -7.20
N CYS A 25 3.38 -1.12 -8.18
CA CYS A 25 2.28 -0.21 -8.51
C CYS A 25 1.08 -0.96 -9.10
N GLU A 26 1.31 -1.92 -10.00
CA GLU A 26 0.24 -2.77 -10.56
C GLU A 26 -0.52 -3.49 -9.45
N ASN A 27 0.20 -4.15 -8.53
CA ASN A 27 -0.41 -4.83 -7.39
C ASN A 27 -1.23 -3.88 -6.52
N PHE A 28 -0.67 -2.72 -6.16
CA PHE A 28 -1.36 -1.74 -5.32
C PHE A 28 -2.64 -1.21 -6.00
N LEU A 29 -2.55 -0.81 -7.27
CA LEU A 29 -3.67 -0.30 -8.04
C LEU A 29 -4.76 -1.35 -8.24
N ALA A 30 -4.39 -2.60 -8.50
CA ALA A 30 -5.36 -3.68 -8.66
C ALA A 30 -6.12 -3.96 -7.36
N LEU A 31 -5.42 -3.98 -6.21
CA LEU A 31 -6.04 -4.14 -4.89
C LEU A 31 -6.94 -2.95 -4.53
N CYS A 32 -6.53 -1.72 -4.87
CA CYS A 32 -7.40 -0.54 -4.74
C CYS A 32 -8.67 -0.67 -5.60
N ALA A 33 -8.53 -1.07 -6.86
CA ALA A 33 -9.66 -1.21 -7.79
C ALA A 33 -10.63 -2.34 -7.39
N SER A 34 -10.15 -3.34 -6.65
CA SER A 34 -10.97 -4.44 -6.12
C SER A 34 -11.53 -4.18 -4.72
N ASN A 35 -11.46 -2.94 -4.20
CA ASN A 35 -11.91 -2.57 -2.86
C ASN A 35 -11.24 -3.39 -1.73
N TYR A 36 -10.04 -3.91 -1.97
CA TYR A 36 -9.36 -4.80 -1.01
C TYR A 36 -8.96 -4.08 0.28
N TYR A 37 -8.64 -2.78 0.17
CA TYR A 37 -8.21 -1.96 1.29
C TYR A 37 -9.36 -1.30 2.05
N ASP A 38 -10.61 -1.48 1.62
CA ASP A 38 -11.77 -0.87 2.26
C ASP A 38 -11.91 -1.41 3.68
N ASN A 39 -12.10 -0.50 4.64
CA ASN A 39 -12.17 -0.79 6.08
C ASN A 39 -10.91 -1.44 6.67
N CYS A 40 -9.77 -1.43 5.96
CA CYS A 40 -8.51 -1.89 6.53
C CYS A 40 -8.02 -0.93 7.62
N LEU A 41 -7.74 -1.47 8.81
CA LEU A 41 -7.26 -0.68 9.93
C LEU A 41 -5.78 -0.31 9.80
N ILE A 42 -5.44 0.86 10.34
CA ILE A 42 -4.07 1.20 10.71
C ILE A 42 -3.73 0.41 11.98
N HIS A 43 -3.20 -0.80 11.80
CA HIS A 43 -2.92 -1.72 12.91
C HIS A 43 -1.59 -1.42 13.62
N ARG A 44 -0.71 -0.59 13.02
CA ARG A 44 0.55 -0.20 13.65
C ARG A 44 0.86 1.27 13.36
N ASN A 45 0.97 2.06 14.43
CA ASN A 45 1.29 3.49 14.38
C ASN A 45 2.41 3.79 15.40
N ILE A 46 3.60 4.12 14.90
CA ILE A 46 4.76 4.49 15.71
C ILE A 46 5.08 5.95 15.42
N LYS A 47 4.79 6.82 16.39
CA LYS A 47 4.99 8.26 16.30
C LYS A 47 6.44 8.60 15.93
N GLY A 48 6.62 9.40 14.90
CA GLY A 48 7.94 9.84 14.42
C GLY A 48 8.69 8.80 13.57
N PHE A 49 8.05 7.67 13.25
CA PHE A 49 8.69 6.61 12.46
C PHE A 49 7.83 6.12 11.30
N LEU A 50 6.71 5.43 11.59
CA LEU A 50 5.93 4.77 10.54
C LEU A 50 4.47 4.55 10.96
N MET A 51 3.59 4.63 9.97
CA MET A 51 2.22 4.13 10.01
C MET A 51 2.09 2.96 9.01
N GLN A 52 1.47 1.86 9.43
CA GLN A 52 1.29 0.67 8.60
C GLN A 52 -0.19 0.25 8.55
N MET A 53 -0.67 -0.02 7.33
CA MET A 53 -2.02 -0.49 7.00
C MET A 53 -1.94 -1.54 5.88
N GLY A 54 -3.08 -1.98 5.36
CA GLY A 54 -3.15 -2.89 4.20
C GLY A 54 -3.26 -4.38 4.54
N ASP A 55 -3.52 -4.70 5.82
CA ASP A 55 -3.88 -6.05 6.27
C ASP A 55 -5.38 -6.09 6.60
N PRO A 56 -6.22 -6.78 5.80
CA PRO A 56 -7.66 -6.93 6.08
C PRO A 56 -7.97 -7.62 7.41
N SER A 57 -7.04 -8.42 7.95
CA SER A 57 -7.21 -9.06 9.26
C SER A 57 -6.88 -8.12 10.43
N GLY A 58 -6.18 -7.02 10.18
CA GLY A 58 -5.70 -6.09 11.21
C GLY A 58 -4.63 -6.66 12.15
N THR A 59 -4.11 -7.88 11.90
CA THR A 59 -3.13 -8.53 12.79
C THR A 59 -1.69 -8.15 12.49
N GLY A 60 -1.43 -7.59 11.31
CA GLY A 60 -0.10 -7.30 10.77
C GLY A 60 0.62 -8.51 10.16
N LYS A 61 -0.06 -9.67 10.08
CA LYS A 61 0.49 -10.92 9.50
C LYS A 61 -0.28 -11.37 8.27
N GLY A 62 -1.44 -10.78 8.00
CA GLY A 62 -2.24 -11.06 6.82
C GLY A 62 -1.83 -10.19 5.62
N GLY A 63 -2.69 -10.17 4.62
CA GLY A 63 -2.41 -9.52 3.35
C GLY A 63 -1.88 -10.50 2.30
N THR A 64 -2.41 -10.41 1.08
CA THR A 64 -1.85 -11.10 -0.09
C THR A 64 -1.83 -10.15 -1.28
N SER A 65 -0.98 -10.45 -2.25
CA SER A 65 -0.97 -9.70 -3.51
C SER A 65 -2.18 -10.07 -4.36
N ILE A 66 -2.42 -9.31 -5.42
CA ILE A 66 -3.44 -9.66 -6.44
C ILE A 66 -3.18 -11.04 -7.07
N TRP A 67 -1.94 -11.52 -7.05
CA TRP A 67 -1.55 -12.83 -7.58
C TRP A 67 -1.62 -13.96 -6.54
N GLY A 68 -2.09 -13.68 -5.31
CA GLY A 68 -2.22 -14.69 -4.24
C GLY A 68 -0.88 -15.17 -3.65
N ARG A 69 0.24 -14.57 -4.04
CA ARG A 69 1.61 -14.93 -3.58
C ARG A 69 2.49 -13.71 -3.43
N LYS A 70 3.57 -13.82 -2.66
CA LYS A 70 4.59 -12.74 -2.62
C LYS A 70 5.25 -12.57 -3.99
N PHE A 71 5.67 -11.35 -4.29
CA PHE A 71 6.39 -11.00 -5.52
C PHE A 71 7.75 -10.39 -5.17
N GLU A 72 8.60 -10.20 -6.17
CA GLU A 72 9.99 -9.74 -6.03
C GLU A 72 10.07 -8.25 -5.68
N ASP A 73 11.11 -7.87 -4.93
CA ASP A 73 11.35 -6.48 -4.56
C ASP A 73 11.87 -5.65 -5.75
N GLU A 74 11.41 -4.39 -5.88
CA GLU A 74 11.82 -3.45 -6.94
C GLU A 74 12.61 -2.28 -6.35
N PHE A 75 13.92 -2.47 -6.13
CA PHE A 75 14.79 -1.41 -5.61
C PHE A 75 15.30 -0.47 -6.71
N ARG A 76 15.35 0.83 -6.39
CA ARG A 76 15.85 1.92 -7.24
C ARG A 76 16.66 2.86 -6.39
N GLU A 77 17.81 3.30 -6.87
CA GLU A 77 18.69 4.18 -6.10
C GLU A 77 18.11 5.58 -5.94
N GLU A 78 17.33 6.01 -6.94
CA GLU A 78 16.69 7.32 -7.02
C GLU A 78 15.50 7.46 -6.06
N LEU A 79 14.95 6.33 -5.58
CA LEU A 79 13.80 6.29 -4.65
C LEU A 79 14.22 6.26 -3.18
N LYS A 80 15.48 6.60 -2.88
CA LYS A 80 15.96 6.82 -1.52
C LYS A 80 15.69 8.28 -1.14
N VAL A 81 15.03 8.49 -0.01
CA VAL A 81 14.90 9.80 0.66
C VAL A 81 15.91 9.87 1.79
#